data_AF-A0A1Y1UX20-F1
#
_entry.id   AF-A0A1Y1UX20-F1
#
_cell.length_a   1.000
_cell.length_b   1.000
_cell.length_c   1.000
_cell.angle_alpha   90.00
_cell.angle_beta   90.00
_cell.angle_gamma   90.00
#
_symmetry.space_group_name_H-M   'P 1'
#
loop_
_entity.id
_entity.type
_entity.pdbx_description
1 polymer ?
#
loop_
_entity_poly.entity_id
_entity_poly.type
_entity_poly.pdbx_seq_one_letter_code
_entity_poly.pdbx_strand_id
1 'polypeptide(L)'
;MFLFWGNSERKLRGAIENNDIKSVIAILGESEKNNTILDLNKKAFYNENSSLLAATDVNNVEIVQLLINYAEKHNIILPVDEKNAYNSYPLTSAINNDNIEIVKLLIEYANKHNIILEMNNNENNTPYPLLIAADKNNLEIVKILIEYANKNNITLKLNEPDTEGGYPLLYATKNNNMEIIKLLIEYTNYHHIILEINQMDQNRFYPAFNAVQNNNIEMIKLLIDYADKINATLEINETTTTNSYPLIGAAFQNNTDIMKLLMDYASNNHVKLKIDLKDNYFGDYPLLFAVSHNNVNMIKMLVEYALNNYTTLKLWEKDIKFVLNLDEEIIKLLISYRKKHMIDLEYMENGKFLKMKRELYGYESDDDNSLHNSNSSIAINESEEFLLKKSEMIEIGKAKKLLDNRLIFNL
;
A
#
# COMPACT_ATOMS: atom_id res chain seq x y z
N MET A 1 4.91 -50.12 -2.44
CA MET A 1 6.24 -49.76 -2.99
C MET A 1 6.77 -48.55 -2.21
N PHE A 2 7.14 -48.75 -0.93
CA PHE A 2 7.49 -47.71 0.06
C PHE A 2 8.94 -47.87 0.55
N LEU A 3 9.89 -48.17 -0.34
CA LEU A 3 11.18 -48.77 0.05
C LEU A 3 12.42 -47.86 0.01
N PHE A 4 12.27 -46.52 0.02
CA PHE A 4 13.46 -45.64 -0.04
C PHE A 4 13.55 -44.54 1.01
N TRP A 5 12.79 -44.61 2.11
CA TRP A 5 13.06 -43.78 3.29
C TRP A 5 13.69 -44.66 4.38
N GLY A 6 14.82 -44.22 4.95
CA GLY A 6 15.12 -44.64 6.31
C GLY A 6 13.94 -44.19 7.18
N ASN A 7 13.47 -45.08 8.05
CA ASN A 7 12.31 -44.79 8.90
C ASN A 7 12.54 -43.52 9.74
N SER A 8 13.81 -43.20 10.04
CA SER A 8 14.23 -42.09 10.89
C SER A 8 14.13 -40.72 10.20
N GLU A 9 14.51 -40.55 8.93
CA GLU A 9 14.38 -39.26 8.23
C GLU A 9 12.90 -38.90 8.04
N ARG A 10 12.05 -39.90 7.81
CA ARG A 10 10.59 -39.68 7.71
C ARG A 10 10.01 -39.22 9.05
N LYS A 11 10.43 -39.87 10.14
CA LYS A 11 10.03 -39.48 11.50
C LYS A 11 10.53 -38.07 11.84
N LEU A 12 11.78 -37.74 11.49
CA LEU A 12 12.36 -36.42 11.73
C LEU A 12 11.53 -35.35 11.02
N ARG A 13 11.27 -35.54 9.72
CA ARG A 13 10.41 -34.63 8.96
C ARG A 13 9.03 -34.49 9.58
N GLY A 14 8.37 -35.60 9.91
CA GLY A 14 7.05 -35.54 10.53
C GLY A 14 7.07 -34.80 11.87
N ALA A 15 8.14 -34.92 12.66
CA ALA A 15 8.30 -34.16 13.89
C ALA A 15 8.49 -32.65 13.61
N ILE A 16 9.29 -32.29 12.60
CA ILE A 16 9.48 -30.89 12.18
C ILE A 16 8.16 -30.28 11.69
N GLU A 17 7.45 -30.95 10.78
CA GLU A 17 6.20 -30.46 10.19
C GLU A 17 5.08 -30.32 11.22
N ASN A 18 5.09 -31.15 12.28
CA ASN A 18 4.18 -31.01 13.42
C ASN A 18 4.69 -30.04 14.50
N ASN A 19 5.82 -29.37 14.26
CA ASN A 19 6.49 -28.49 15.21
C ASN A 19 6.79 -29.15 16.57
N ASP A 20 7.01 -30.48 16.58
CA ASP A 20 7.29 -31.27 17.77
C ASP A 20 8.79 -31.32 18.05
N ILE A 21 9.28 -30.26 18.70
CA ILE A 21 10.68 -30.12 19.06
C ILE A 21 11.21 -31.27 19.93
N LYS A 22 10.38 -31.86 20.79
CA LYS A 22 10.81 -32.98 21.66
C LYS A 22 11.13 -34.21 20.82
N SER A 23 10.28 -34.51 19.85
CA SER A 23 10.53 -35.60 18.89
C SER A 23 11.73 -35.30 18.00
N VAL A 24 11.92 -34.05 17.55
CA VAL A 24 13.13 -33.67 16.80
C VAL A 24 14.39 -33.96 17.61
N ILE A 25 14.47 -33.46 18.86
CA ILE A 25 15.61 -33.71 19.76
C ILE A 25 15.83 -35.21 19.99
N ALA A 26 14.74 -35.95 20.24
CA ALA A 26 14.82 -37.40 20.49
C ALA A 26 15.37 -38.15 19.27
N ILE A 27 14.92 -37.83 18.06
CA ILE A 27 15.33 -38.50 16.83
C ILE A 27 16.78 -38.16 16.48
N LEU A 28 17.18 -36.88 16.55
CA LEU A 28 18.58 -36.48 16.35
C LEU A 28 19.46 -37.19 17.38
N GLY A 29 19.09 -37.18 18.66
CA GLY A 29 19.83 -37.84 19.74
C GLY A 29 19.87 -39.37 19.64
N GLU A 30 18.84 -40.02 19.11
CA GLU A 30 18.83 -41.46 18.83
C GLU A 30 19.81 -41.81 17.72
N SER A 31 19.88 -41.00 16.66
CA SER A 31 20.84 -41.20 15.57
C SER A 31 22.28 -41.16 16.06
N GLU A 32 22.59 -40.23 16.98
CA GLU A 32 23.89 -40.10 17.64
C GLU A 32 24.23 -41.32 18.49
N LYS A 33 23.29 -41.78 19.32
CA LYS A 33 23.48 -42.99 20.15
C LYS A 33 23.74 -44.24 19.31
N ASN A 34 23.11 -44.32 18.14
CA ASN A 34 23.23 -45.44 17.23
C ASN A 34 24.41 -45.31 16.24
N ASN A 35 25.20 -44.22 16.32
CA ASN A 35 26.26 -43.89 15.36
C ASN A 35 25.77 -43.89 13.89
N THR A 36 24.53 -43.46 13.66
CA THR A 36 23.93 -43.30 12.34
C THR A 36 23.82 -41.82 12.00
N ILE A 37 24.17 -41.44 10.78
CA ILE A 37 24.03 -40.06 10.30
C ILE A 37 22.72 -39.94 9.52
N LEU A 38 21.85 -39.02 9.93
CA LEU A 38 20.60 -38.73 9.22
C LEU A 38 20.88 -37.85 8.00
N ASP A 39 20.28 -38.18 6.86
CA ASP A 39 20.28 -37.32 5.69
C ASP A 39 19.26 -36.19 5.84
N LEU A 40 19.73 -35.00 6.26
CA LEU A 40 18.89 -33.82 6.44
C LEU A 40 18.38 -33.22 5.12
N ASN A 41 19.04 -33.53 4.00
CA ASN A 41 18.77 -32.93 2.69
C ASN A 41 17.71 -33.72 1.91
N LYS A 42 17.29 -34.87 2.44
CA LYS A 42 16.22 -35.66 1.86
C LYS A 42 14.93 -34.87 1.73
N LYS A 43 14.52 -34.64 0.48
CA LYS A 43 13.31 -33.90 0.13
C LYS A 43 12.04 -34.77 0.29
N ALA A 44 10.93 -34.12 0.64
CA ALA A 44 9.62 -34.77 0.64
C ALA A 44 9.16 -35.10 -0.78
N PHE A 45 8.46 -36.23 -0.94
CA PHE A 45 8.07 -36.73 -2.27
C PHE A 45 7.02 -35.85 -2.97
N TYR A 46 6.12 -35.21 -2.21
CA TYR A 46 4.96 -34.52 -2.77
C TYR A 46 5.19 -33.03 -3.05
N ASN A 47 6.04 -32.35 -2.26
CA ASN A 47 6.31 -30.92 -2.39
C ASN A 47 7.80 -30.58 -2.56
N GLU A 48 8.69 -31.57 -2.49
CA GLU A 48 10.14 -31.36 -2.52
C GLU A 48 10.71 -30.47 -1.39
N ASN A 49 9.98 -30.26 -0.29
CA ASN A 49 10.51 -29.50 0.86
C ASN A 49 11.76 -30.20 1.40
N SER A 50 12.80 -29.47 1.79
CA SER A 50 13.90 -29.99 2.62
C SER A 50 13.50 -29.99 4.11
N SER A 51 14.27 -30.66 4.98
CA SER A 51 14.03 -30.59 6.43
C SER A 51 14.20 -29.17 6.96
N LEU A 52 15.17 -28.42 6.39
CA LEU A 52 15.39 -27.02 6.72
C LEU A 52 14.20 -26.15 6.29
N LEU A 53 13.73 -26.28 5.05
CA LEU A 53 12.58 -25.50 4.58
C LEU A 53 11.32 -25.81 5.40
N ALA A 54 11.09 -27.08 5.75
CA ALA A 54 9.97 -27.42 6.64
C ALA A 54 10.11 -26.74 8.03
N ALA A 55 11.33 -26.65 8.57
CA ALA A 55 11.58 -25.98 9.84
C ALA A 55 11.36 -24.45 9.75
N THR A 56 11.71 -23.82 8.63
CA THR A 56 11.44 -22.40 8.39
C THR A 56 9.96 -22.14 8.16
N ASP A 57 9.25 -23.05 7.47
CA ASP A 57 7.81 -22.97 7.22
C ASP A 57 7.00 -23.01 8.52
N VAL A 58 7.36 -23.90 9.47
CA VAL A 58 6.74 -23.94 10.80
C VAL A 58 7.22 -22.83 11.74
N ASN A 59 8.11 -21.95 11.25
CA ASN A 59 8.61 -20.77 11.94
C ASN A 59 9.23 -21.04 13.31
N ASN A 60 9.96 -22.17 13.46
CA ASN A 60 10.58 -22.54 14.74
C ASN A 60 12.10 -22.38 14.71
N VAL A 61 12.58 -21.31 15.36
CA VAL A 61 14.01 -20.98 15.49
C VAL A 61 14.81 -22.12 16.10
N GLU A 62 14.33 -22.75 17.17
CA GLU A 62 15.06 -23.80 17.87
C GLU A 62 15.24 -25.04 17.00
N ILE A 63 14.22 -25.42 16.21
CA ILE A 63 14.35 -26.51 15.25
C ILE A 63 15.35 -26.16 14.16
N VAL A 64 15.31 -24.95 13.60
CA VAL A 64 16.31 -24.48 12.61
C VAL A 64 17.73 -24.57 13.19
N GLN A 65 17.93 -24.10 14.43
CA GLN A 65 19.23 -24.16 15.10
C GLN A 65 19.68 -25.60 15.37
N LEU A 66 18.77 -26.50 15.78
CA LEU A 66 19.08 -27.92 15.96
C LEU A 66 19.54 -28.58 14.65
N LEU A 67 18.87 -28.27 13.53
CA LEU A 67 19.25 -28.78 12.22
C LEU A 67 20.61 -28.24 11.78
N ILE A 68 20.86 -26.94 11.96
CA ILE A 68 22.18 -26.32 11.68
C ILE A 68 23.27 -27.00 12.52
N ASN A 69 23.07 -27.14 13.84
CA ASN A 69 24.06 -27.73 14.74
C ASN A 69 24.36 -29.19 14.38
N TYR A 70 23.33 -29.97 14.04
CA TYR A 70 23.51 -31.35 13.61
C TYR A 70 24.26 -31.41 12.27
N ALA A 71 23.90 -30.56 11.32
CA ALA A 71 24.56 -30.50 10.01
C ALA A 71 26.05 -30.17 10.14
N GLU A 72 26.39 -29.16 10.93
CA GLU A 72 27.78 -28.76 11.23
C GLU A 72 28.59 -29.88 11.86
N LYS A 73 28.00 -30.58 12.84
CA LYS A 73 28.66 -31.68 13.53
C LYS A 73 28.99 -32.84 12.59
N HIS A 74 28.13 -33.11 11.61
CA HIS A 74 28.27 -34.24 10.69
C HIS A 74 28.77 -33.85 9.29
N ASN A 75 29.23 -32.61 9.10
CA ASN A 75 29.69 -32.06 7.82
C ASN A 75 28.66 -32.19 6.69
N ILE A 76 27.38 -31.97 7.01
CA ILE A 76 26.28 -31.90 6.04
C ILE A 76 26.11 -30.42 5.63
N ILE A 77 26.11 -30.17 4.32
CA ILE A 77 25.77 -28.84 3.79
C ILE A 77 24.26 -28.76 3.63
N LEU A 78 23.61 -27.88 4.39
CA LEU A 78 22.16 -27.68 4.31
C LEU A 78 21.78 -26.94 3.02
N PRO A 79 20.63 -27.29 2.41
CA PRO A 79 20.15 -26.68 1.18
C PRO A 79 19.47 -25.33 1.49
N VAL A 80 20.23 -24.35 1.99
CA VAL A 80 19.74 -23.00 2.35
C VAL A 80 19.27 -22.20 1.12
N ASP A 81 19.73 -22.57 -0.06
CA ASP A 81 19.40 -21.93 -1.35
C ASP A 81 18.67 -22.88 -2.33
N GLU A 82 18.11 -23.99 -1.85
CA GLU A 82 17.29 -24.84 -2.73
C GLU A 82 15.81 -24.55 -2.55
N LYS A 83 15.13 -24.36 -3.68
CA LYS A 83 13.68 -24.26 -3.73
C LYS A 83 13.00 -25.63 -3.71
N ASN A 84 11.75 -25.61 -3.23
CA ASN A 84 10.82 -26.73 -3.34
C ASN A 84 10.05 -26.69 -4.68
N ALA A 85 9.08 -27.59 -4.86
CA ALA A 85 8.26 -27.67 -6.08
C ALA A 85 7.35 -26.44 -6.31
N TYR A 86 7.19 -25.59 -5.29
CA TYR A 86 6.42 -24.34 -5.31
C TYR A 86 7.30 -23.10 -5.39
N ASN A 87 8.59 -23.24 -5.75
CA ASN A 87 9.57 -22.17 -5.80
C ASN A 87 9.87 -21.46 -4.46
N SER A 88 9.53 -22.06 -3.32
CA SER A 88 9.82 -21.49 -1.99
C SER A 88 11.22 -21.85 -1.53
N TYR A 89 11.99 -20.83 -1.12
CA TYR A 89 13.30 -20.95 -0.51
C TYR A 89 13.19 -20.81 1.02
N PRO A 90 14.12 -21.39 1.81
CA PRO A 90 14.16 -21.19 3.26
C PRO A 90 14.18 -19.70 3.65
N LEU A 91 14.93 -18.87 2.91
CA LEU A 91 15.01 -17.43 3.15
C LEU A 91 13.66 -16.73 2.90
N THR A 92 13.01 -16.98 1.76
CA THR A 92 11.70 -16.37 1.46
C THR A 92 10.62 -16.82 2.44
N SER A 93 10.66 -18.08 2.89
CA SER A 93 9.75 -18.60 3.93
C SER A 93 9.96 -17.88 5.27
N ALA A 94 11.21 -17.72 5.71
CA ALA A 94 11.53 -16.99 6.94
C ALA A 94 11.10 -15.50 6.90
N ILE A 95 11.27 -14.84 5.74
CA ILE A 95 10.85 -13.45 5.54
C ILE A 95 9.33 -13.34 5.51
N ASN A 96 8.63 -14.26 4.85
CA ASN A 96 7.17 -14.28 4.82
C ASN A 96 6.56 -14.49 6.23
N ASN A 97 7.27 -15.24 7.07
CA ASN A 97 6.96 -15.42 8.50
C ASN A 97 7.42 -14.25 9.38
N ASP A 98 8.02 -13.20 8.80
CA ASP A 98 8.56 -12.03 9.46
C ASP A 98 9.58 -12.34 10.59
N ASN A 99 10.27 -13.49 10.47
CA ASN A 99 11.18 -13.98 11.51
C ASN A 99 12.63 -13.58 11.24
N ILE A 100 13.02 -12.43 11.78
CA ILE A 100 14.36 -11.86 11.68
C ILE A 100 15.45 -12.83 12.16
N GLU A 101 15.17 -13.63 13.20
CA GLU A 101 16.16 -14.55 13.77
C GLU A 101 16.49 -15.68 12.81
N ILE A 102 15.48 -16.30 12.19
CA ILE A 102 15.69 -17.32 11.16
C ILE A 102 16.38 -16.70 9.93
N VAL A 103 16.00 -15.49 9.53
CA VAL A 103 16.67 -14.77 8.42
C VAL A 103 18.17 -14.60 8.71
N LYS A 104 18.54 -14.17 9.93
CA LYS A 104 19.94 -14.03 10.35
C LYS A 104 20.66 -15.38 10.35
N LEU A 105 20.06 -16.43 10.92
CA LEU A 105 20.64 -17.78 10.93
C LEU A 105 20.94 -18.31 9.52
N LEU A 106 20.01 -18.14 8.58
CA LEU A 106 20.17 -18.59 7.19
C LEU A 106 21.29 -17.82 6.48
N ILE A 107 21.34 -16.50 6.64
CA ILE A 107 22.38 -15.65 6.04
C ILE A 107 23.76 -15.93 6.65
N GLU A 108 23.85 -16.11 7.97
CA GLU A 108 25.10 -16.47 8.64
C GLU A 108 25.61 -17.84 8.18
N TYR A 109 24.72 -18.84 8.08
CA TYR A 109 25.05 -20.15 7.55
C TYR A 109 25.54 -20.06 6.11
N ALA A 110 24.82 -19.34 5.25
CA ALA A 110 25.19 -19.17 3.84
C ALA A 110 26.58 -18.50 3.70
N ASN A 111 26.82 -17.42 4.45
CA ASN A 111 28.13 -16.75 4.47
C ASN A 111 29.25 -17.69 4.95
N LYS A 112 29.02 -18.47 6.00
CA LYS A 112 30.01 -19.40 6.57
C LYS A 112 30.41 -20.49 5.58
N HIS A 113 29.45 -20.97 4.78
CA HIS A 113 29.65 -22.04 3.80
C HIS A 113 29.88 -21.54 2.37
N ASN A 114 30.05 -20.23 2.16
CA ASN A 114 30.22 -19.59 0.85
C ASN A 114 29.09 -19.92 -0.13
N ILE A 115 27.85 -20.00 0.38
CA ILE A 115 26.64 -20.17 -0.42
C ILE A 115 26.07 -18.79 -0.73
N ILE A 116 25.81 -18.53 -2.01
CA ILE A 116 25.13 -17.33 -2.48
C ILE A 116 23.64 -17.63 -2.48
N LEU A 117 22.86 -16.87 -1.71
CA LEU A 117 21.40 -17.01 -1.67
C LEU A 117 20.78 -16.30 -2.88
N GLU A 118 19.73 -16.89 -3.44
CA GLU A 118 18.90 -16.32 -4.47
C GLU A 118 18.05 -15.17 -3.89
N MET A 119 18.22 -13.97 -4.43
CA MET A 119 17.61 -12.73 -3.92
C MET A 119 16.55 -12.12 -4.85
N ASN A 120 16.39 -12.68 -6.05
CA ASN A 120 15.69 -12.07 -7.18
C ASN A 120 14.78 -13.04 -7.94
N ASN A 121 14.68 -14.30 -7.51
CA ASN A 121 13.76 -15.24 -8.14
C ASN A 121 12.32 -14.74 -8.04
N ASN A 122 11.68 -14.64 -9.20
CA ASN A 122 10.26 -14.31 -9.35
C ASN A 122 9.54 -15.23 -10.34
N GLU A 123 10.10 -16.40 -10.62
CA GLU A 123 9.48 -17.38 -11.48
C GLU A 123 8.13 -17.85 -10.92
N ASN A 124 7.15 -18.08 -11.80
CA ASN A 124 5.80 -18.53 -11.44
C ASN A 124 5.12 -17.64 -10.38
N ASN A 125 5.39 -16.33 -10.41
CA ASN A 125 4.81 -15.34 -9.50
C ASN A 125 5.21 -15.49 -8.03
N THR A 126 6.31 -16.17 -7.72
CA THR A 126 6.85 -16.18 -6.36
C THR A 126 7.45 -14.81 -6.02
N PRO A 127 7.08 -14.14 -4.92
CA PRO A 127 7.66 -12.86 -4.58
C PRO A 127 9.12 -13.04 -4.11
N TYR A 128 10.02 -12.15 -4.57
CA TYR A 128 11.43 -12.16 -4.17
C TYR A 128 11.63 -11.55 -2.76
N PRO A 129 12.72 -11.90 -2.04
CA PRO A 129 12.97 -11.49 -0.65
C PRO A 129 12.67 -10.02 -0.31
N LEU A 130 13.19 -9.08 -1.11
CA LEU A 130 13.01 -7.65 -0.84
C LEU A 130 11.55 -7.21 -1.00
N LEU A 131 10.81 -7.80 -1.94
CA LEU A 131 9.39 -7.52 -2.14
C LEU A 131 8.58 -7.92 -0.90
N ILE A 132 8.80 -9.15 -0.42
CA ILE A 132 8.12 -9.67 0.78
C ILE A 132 8.45 -8.78 1.99
N ALA A 133 9.73 -8.43 2.19
CA ALA A 133 10.14 -7.59 3.32
C ALA A 133 9.49 -6.19 3.29
N ALA A 134 9.34 -5.59 2.10
CA ALA A 134 8.67 -4.30 1.92
C ALA A 134 7.15 -4.39 2.18
N ASP A 135 6.49 -5.45 1.71
CA ASP A 135 5.07 -5.74 1.97
C ASP A 135 4.81 -5.94 3.48
N LYS A 136 5.65 -6.74 4.15
CA LYS A 136 5.62 -6.94 5.61
C LYS A 136 6.01 -5.69 6.41
N ASN A 137 6.46 -4.62 5.74
CA ASN A 137 6.91 -3.39 6.37
C ASN A 137 8.09 -3.57 7.36
N ASN A 138 8.91 -4.61 7.18
CA ASN A 138 9.99 -4.93 8.11
C ASN A 138 11.31 -4.28 7.70
N LEU A 139 11.58 -3.11 8.29
CA LEU A 139 12.79 -2.33 8.04
C LEU A 139 14.09 -3.10 8.32
N GLU A 140 14.12 -3.93 9.37
CA GLU A 140 15.32 -4.68 9.75
C GLU A 140 15.65 -5.75 8.70
N ILE A 141 14.65 -6.49 8.22
CA ILE A 141 14.85 -7.45 7.13
C ILE A 141 15.31 -6.72 5.86
N VAL A 142 14.70 -5.59 5.49
CA VAL A 142 15.13 -4.80 4.33
C VAL A 142 16.63 -4.43 4.42
N LYS A 143 17.09 -3.96 5.59
CA LYS A 143 18.51 -3.66 5.82
C LYS A 143 19.40 -4.88 5.66
N ILE A 144 19.03 -5.99 6.28
CA ILE A 144 19.78 -7.26 6.19
C ILE A 144 19.91 -7.72 4.74
N LEU A 145 18.83 -7.63 3.95
CA LEU A 145 18.85 -8.04 2.54
C LEU A 145 19.74 -7.12 1.69
N ILE A 146 19.68 -5.80 1.91
CA ILE A 146 20.56 -4.82 1.22
C ILE A 146 22.03 -5.06 1.59
N GLU A 147 22.34 -5.25 2.87
CA GLU A 147 23.70 -5.53 3.34
C GLU A 147 24.25 -6.83 2.76
N TYR A 148 23.44 -7.89 2.77
CA TYR A 148 23.81 -9.17 2.17
C TYR A 148 24.06 -9.05 0.67
N ALA A 149 23.18 -8.34 -0.06
CA ALA A 149 23.31 -8.14 -1.49
C ALA A 149 24.57 -7.33 -1.83
N ASN A 150 24.83 -6.23 -1.11
CA ASN A 150 26.03 -5.41 -1.29
C ASN A 150 27.31 -6.21 -1.03
N LYS A 151 27.36 -6.99 0.05
CA LYS A 151 28.52 -7.82 0.41
C LYS A 151 28.84 -8.86 -0.66
N ASN A 152 27.81 -9.42 -1.30
CA ASN A 152 27.93 -10.50 -2.28
C ASN A 152 27.85 -10.02 -3.74
N ASN A 153 27.88 -8.70 -3.99
CA ASN A 153 27.75 -8.08 -5.33
C ASN A 153 26.49 -8.52 -6.10
N ILE A 154 25.37 -8.63 -5.39
CA ILE A 154 24.06 -8.96 -5.96
C ILE A 154 23.30 -7.65 -6.21
N THR A 155 22.84 -7.46 -7.44
CA THR A 155 21.92 -6.35 -7.79
C THR A 155 20.49 -6.78 -7.50
N LEU A 156 19.84 -6.16 -6.52
CA LEU A 156 18.45 -6.47 -6.15
C LEU A 156 17.46 -5.95 -7.20
N LYS A 157 16.42 -6.74 -7.47
CA LYS A 157 15.25 -6.29 -8.23
C LYS A 157 14.41 -5.35 -7.36
N LEU A 158 13.99 -4.23 -7.95
CA LEU A 158 13.27 -3.16 -7.25
C LEU A 158 11.98 -2.71 -7.93
N ASN A 159 11.81 -3.08 -9.19
CA ASN A 159 10.70 -2.62 -10.03
C ASN A 159 9.86 -3.78 -10.58
N GLU A 160 10.27 -5.03 -10.35
CA GLU A 160 9.50 -6.17 -10.81
C GLU A 160 8.29 -6.34 -9.89
N PRO A 161 7.06 -6.27 -10.43
CA PRO A 161 5.85 -6.43 -9.63
C PRO A 161 5.54 -7.90 -9.35
N ASP A 162 4.80 -8.15 -8.27
CA ASP A 162 4.09 -9.42 -8.07
C ASP A 162 2.78 -9.50 -8.88
N THR A 163 1.99 -10.55 -8.64
CA THR A 163 0.69 -10.76 -9.29
C THR A 163 -0.29 -9.63 -9.04
N GLU A 164 -0.24 -9.00 -7.87
CA GLU A 164 -1.12 -7.88 -7.51
C GLU A 164 -0.65 -6.56 -8.12
N GLY A 165 0.50 -6.55 -8.81
CA GLY A 165 1.13 -5.35 -9.33
C GLY A 165 1.96 -4.59 -8.29
N GLY A 166 2.17 -5.18 -7.12
CA GLY A 166 2.94 -4.61 -6.02
C GLY A 166 4.45 -4.72 -6.24
N TYR A 167 5.17 -3.66 -5.93
CA TYR A 167 6.64 -3.59 -5.97
C TYR A 167 7.16 -2.88 -4.70
N PRO A 168 8.45 -2.99 -4.33
CA PRO A 168 8.98 -2.54 -3.04
C PRO A 168 8.63 -1.09 -2.69
N LEU A 169 8.78 -0.14 -3.64
CA LEU A 169 8.40 1.26 -3.38
C LEU A 169 6.89 1.43 -3.19
N LEU A 170 6.06 0.71 -3.94
CA LEU A 170 4.60 0.78 -3.77
C LEU A 170 4.17 0.24 -2.41
N TYR A 171 4.73 -0.87 -1.95
CA TYR A 171 4.45 -1.40 -0.62
C TYR A 171 4.96 -0.49 0.50
N ALA A 172 6.17 0.07 0.36
CA ALA A 172 6.70 1.03 1.33
C ALA A 172 5.83 2.29 1.43
N THR A 173 5.33 2.81 0.31
CA THR A 173 4.42 3.98 0.29
C THR A 173 3.04 3.64 0.84
N LYS A 174 2.48 2.46 0.50
CA LYS A 174 1.23 1.94 1.08
C LYS A 174 1.32 1.86 2.60
N ASN A 175 2.42 1.31 3.12
CA ASN A 175 2.72 1.16 4.53
C ASN A 175 3.17 2.46 5.24
N ASN A 176 3.20 3.59 4.52
CA ASN A 176 3.64 4.89 5.01
C ASN A 176 5.07 4.89 5.63
N ASN A 177 5.94 3.97 5.22
CA ASN A 177 7.25 3.78 5.85
C ASN A 177 8.36 4.56 5.13
N MET A 178 8.59 5.78 5.61
CA MET A 178 9.61 6.68 5.10
C MET A 178 11.03 6.11 5.12
N GLU A 179 11.37 5.27 6.10
CA GLU A 179 12.73 4.75 6.23
C GLU A 179 13.03 3.66 5.19
N ILE A 180 12.05 2.81 4.87
CA ILE A 180 12.19 1.86 3.75
C ILE A 180 12.31 2.62 2.43
N ILE A 181 11.50 3.65 2.19
CA ILE A 181 11.58 4.47 0.96
C ILE A 181 12.97 5.10 0.81
N LYS A 182 13.51 5.69 1.88
CA LYS A 182 14.86 6.28 1.86
C LYS A 182 15.94 5.23 1.58
N LEU A 183 15.85 4.04 2.19
CA LEU A 183 16.80 2.95 1.92
C LEU A 183 16.74 2.47 0.47
N LEU A 184 15.55 2.35 -0.12
CA LEU A 184 15.40 2.00 -1.54
C LEU A 184 16.05 3.07 -2.43
N ILE A 185 15.81 4.35 -2.17
CA ILE A 185 16.43 5.48 -2.89
C ILE A 185 17.96 5.49 -2.72
N GLU A 186 18.47 5.25 -1.51
CA GLU A 186 19.90 5.18 -1.25
C GLU A 186 20.55 4.03 -2.05
N TYR A 187 19.93 2.85 -2.01
CA TYR A 187 20.38 1.68 -2.75
C TYR A 187 20.40 1.95 -4.26
N THR A 188 19.37 2.58 -4.82
CA THR A 188 19.32 2.87 -6.27
C THR A 188 20.35 3.89 -6.69
N ASN A 189 20.62 4.89 -5.86
CA ASN A 189 21.67 5.87 -6.11
C ASN A 189 23.06 5.24 -6.14
N TYR A 190 23.33 4.30 -5.22
CA TYR A 190 24.60 3.60 -5.15
C TYR A 190 24.79 2.63 -6.33
N HIS A 191 23.73 1.92 -6.73
CA HIS A 191 23.77 0.91 -7.81
C HIS A 191 23.39 1.43 -9.20
N HIS A 192 23.14 2.73 -9.34
CA HIS A 192 22.70 3.36 -10.59
C HIS A 192 21.43 2.73 -11.20
N ILE A 193 20.48 2.37 -10.35
CA ILE A 193 19.16 1.86 -10.73
C ILE A 193 18.17 3.02 -10.74
N ILE A 194 17.16 2.99 -11.61
CA ILE A 194 16.03 3.94 -11.56
C ILE A 194 14.86 3.22 -10.90
N LEU A 195 14.22 3.83 -9.90
CA LEU A 195 13.00 3.28 -9.31
C LEU A 195 11.82 3.62 -10.21
N GLU A 196 10.96 2.65 -10.44
CA GLU A 196 9.64 2.91 -10.99
C GLU A 196 8.79 3.65 -9.95
N ILE A 197 8.27 4.84 -10.29
CA ILE A 197 7.59 5.75 -9.35
C ILE A 197 6.11 5.99 -9.69
N ASN A 198 5.66 5.51 -10.85
CA ASN A 198 4.32 5.77 -11.39
C ASN A 198 3.54 4.49 -11.70
N GLN A 199 4.18 3.31 -11.68
CA GLN A 199 3.48 2.06 -11.89
C GLN A 199 2.38 1.85 -10.86
N MET A 200 1.26 1.35 -11.37
CA MET A 200 0.03 1.06 -10.66
C MET A 200 -0.12 -0.42 -10.35
N ASP A 201 -0.71 -0.74 -9.19
CA ASP A 201 -1.19 -2.09 -8.88
C ASP A 201 -2.53 -2.43 -9.58
N GLN A 202 -3.08 -3.61 -9.33
CA GLN A 202 -4.40 -4.02 -9.87
C GLN A 202 -5.56 -3.09 -9.46
N ASN A 203 -5.46 -2.43 -8.30
CA ASN A 203 -6.43 -1.44 -7.82
C ASN A 203 -6.16 -0.03 -8.36
N ARG A 204 -5.14 0.10 -9.23
CA ARG A 204 -4.62 1.35 -9.77
C ARG A 204 -4.09 2.30 -8.70
N PHE A 205 -3.59 1.76 -7.59
CA PHE A 205 -2.86 2.53 -6.59
C PHE A 205 -1.40 2.68 -7.02
N TYR A 206 -0.83 3.85 -6.76
CA TYR A 206 0.53 4.23 -7.13
C TYR A 206 1.16 5.09 -6.01
N PRO A 207 2.50 5.27 -5.99
CA PRO A 207 3.21 5.88 -4.86
C PRO A 207 2.66 7.24 -4.42
N ALA A 208 2.44 8.16 -5.35
CA ALA A 208 1.91 9.50 -5.04
C ALA A 208 0.47 9.45 -4.50
N PHE A 209 -0.37 8.54 -5.01
CA PHE A 209 -1.71 8.32 -4.45
C PHE A 209 -1.64 7.82 -3.01
N ASN A 210 -0.82 6.79 -2.73
CA ASN A 210 -0.64 6.27 -1.37
C ASN A 210 -0.12 7.34 -0.40
N ALA A 211 0.83 8.17 -0.83
CA ALA A 211 1.35 9.26 -0.02
C ALA A 211 0.25 10.27 0.39
N VAL A 212 -0.68 10.57 -0.52
CA VAL A 212 -1.85 11.41 -0.20
C VAL A 212 -2.85 10.67 0.69
N GLN A 213 -3.16 9.40 0.43
CA GLN A 213 -4.07 8.62 1.29
C GLN A 213 -3.54 8.54 2.74
N ASN A 214 -2.23 8.46 2.90
CA ASN A 214 -1.56 8.48 4.20
C ASN A 214 -1.45 9.87 4.83
N ASN A 215 -1.94 10.93 4.15
CA ASN A 215 -1.85 12.32 4.58
C ASN A 215 -0.39 12.75 4.87
N ASN A 216 0.57 12.19 4.13
CA ASN A 216 2.00 12.37 4.40
C ASN A 216 2.65 13.29 3.38
N ILE A 217 2.66 14.59 3.69
CA ILE A 217 3.24 15.61 2.81
C ILE A 217 4.76 15.42 2.58
N GLU A 218 5.49 14.91 3.56
CA GLU A 218 6.93 14.67 3.43
C GLU A 218 7.23 13.50 2.50
N MET A 219 6.36 12.49 2.43
CA MET A 219 6.45 11.44 1.42
C MET A 219 6.22 11.99 0.01
N ILE A 220 5.24 12.88 -0.18
CA ILE A 220 4.97 13.50 -1.48
C ILE A 220 6.19 14.33 -1.92
N LYS A 221 6.76 15.14 -1.04
CA LYS A 221 7.98 15.91 -1.32
C LYS A 221 9.15 14.99 -1.68
N LEU A 222 9.36 13.92 -0.94
CA LEU A 222 10.42 12.95 -1.24
C LEU A 222 10.25 12.31 -2.63
N LEU A 223 9.01 11.97 -3.02
CA LEU A 223 8.72 11.44 -4.36
C LEU A 223 8.94 12.48 -5.46
N ILE A 224 8.58 13.75 -5.22
CA ILE A 224 8.86 14.88 -6.12
C ILE A 224 10.37 15.07 -6.29
N ASP A 225 11.10 15.18 -5.18
CA ASP A 225 12.56 15.38 -5.19
C ASP A 225 13.27 14.24 -5.94
N TYR A 226 12.80 13.00 -5.76
CA TYR A 226 13.34 11.86 -6.47
C TYR A 226 12.99 11.88 -7.97
N ALA A 227 11.75 12.23 -8.33
CA ALA A 227 11.32 12.37 -9.71
C ALA A 227 12.16 13.44 -10.45
N ASP A 228 12.37 14.60 -9.84
CA ASP A 228 13.23 15.67 -10.36
C ASP A 228 14.67 15.18 -10.56
N LYS A 229 15.22 14.43 -9.58
CA LYS A 229 16.56 13.86 -9.65
C LYS A 229 16.75 12.91 -10.84
N ILE A 230 15.75 12.09 -11.16
CA ILE A 230 15.80 11.16 -12.30
C ILE A 230 15.25 11.76 -13.60
N ASN A 231 14.88 13.05 -13.60
CA ASN A 231 14.27 13.75 -14.72
C ASN A 231 13.01 13.03 -15.24
N ALA A 232 12.14 12.61 -14.32
CA ALA A 232 10.84 12.00 -14.58
C ALA A 232 9.70 12.88 -14.05
N THR A 233 8.51 12.73 -14.61
CA THR A 233 7.30 13.37 -14.09
C THR A 233 6.58 12.42 -13.15
N LEU A 234 6.24 12.88 -11.94
CA LEU A 234 5.43 12.15 -10.98
C LEU A 234 3.97 12.20 -11.42
N GLU A 235 3.35 11.04 -11.54
CA GLU A 235 1.93 10.92 -11.85
C GLU A 235 1.11 11.34 -10.63
N ILE A 236 0.17 12.28 -10.80
CA ILE A 236 -0.67 12.83 -9.73
C ILE A 236 -2.15 12.99 -10.10
N ASN A 237 -2.54 12.46 -11.26
CA ASN A 237 -3.86 12.59 -11.87
C ASN A 237 -4.51 11.24 -12.18
N GLU A 238 -3.74 10.17 -12.23
CA GLU A 238 -4.29 8.85 -12.49
C GLU A 238 -5.33 8.47 -11.43
N THR A 239 -6.38 7.80 -11.91
CA THR A 239 -7.53 7.42 -11.10
C THR A 239 -7.44 5.97 -10.70
N THR A 240 -7.84 5.67 -9.47
CA THR A 240 -8.05 4.30 -8.99
C THR A 240 -9.22 3.64 -9.72
N THR A 241 -9.48 2.36 -9.47
CA THR A 241 -10.69 1.66 -9.97
C THR A 241 -12.01 2.29 -9.48
N THR A 242 -11.97 3.08 -8.40
CA THR A 242 -13.12 3.81 -7.84
C THR A 242 -13.18 5.29 -8.27
N ASN A 243 -12.39 5.70 -9.27
CA ASN A 243 -12.22 7.11 -9.67
C ASN A 243 -11.73 8.03 -8.54
N SER A 244 -11.02 7.49 -7.54
CA SER A 244 -10.28 8.31 -6.59
C SER A 244 -8.95 8.76 -7.21
N TYR A 245 -8.45 9.93 -6.83
CA TYR A 245 -7.19 10.50 -7.31
C TYR A 245 -6.58 11.41 -6.24
N PRO A 246 -5.29 11.79 -6.33
CA PRO A 246 -4.59 12.53 -5.28
C PRO A 246 -5.33 13.80 -4.83
N LEU A 247 -5.79 14.65 -5.75
CA LEU A 247 -6.44 15.90 -5.38
C LEU A 247 -7.77 15.70 -4.61
N ILE A 248 -8.59 14.72 -4.99
CA ILE A 248 -9.83 14.41 -4.25
C ILE A 248 -9.52 13.79 -2.89
N GLY A 249 -8.45 12.99 -2.76
CA GLY A 249 -7.98 12.48 -1.47
C GLY A 249 -7.56 13.59 -0.51
N ALA A 250 -6.81 14.58 -1.00
CA ALA A 250 -6.42 15.75 -0.20
C ALA A 250 -7.63 16.58 0.25
N ALA A 251 -8.64 16.72 -0.62
CA ALA A 251 -9.89 17.40 -0.31
C ALA A 251 -10.72 16.65 0.75
N PHE A 252 -10.86 15.33 0.59
CA PHE A 252 -11.54 14.45 1.55
C PHE A 252 -10.91 14.54 2.95
N GLN A 253 -9.58 14.62 3.03
CA GLN A 253 -8.86 14.73 4.30
C GLN A 253 -8.81 16.17 4.84
N ASN A 254 -9.39 17.13 4.13
CA ASN A 254 -9.35 18.56 4.44
C ASN A 254 -7.92 19.13 4.58
N ASN A 255 -6.94 18.58 3.86
CA ASN A 255 -5.54 18.99 3.95
C ASN A 255 -5.18 19.99 2.83
N THR A 256 -5.16 21.27 3.18
CA THR A 256 -4.82 22.36 2.24
C THR A 256 -3.35 22.35 1.84
N ASP A 257 -2.43 21.87 2.69
CA ASP A 257 -1.00 21.90 2.38
C ASP A 257 -0.65 20.87 1.30
N ILE A 258 -1.23 19.67 1.39
CA ILE A 258 -1.10 18.65 0.33
C ILE A 258 -1.79 19.13 -0.94
N MET A 259 -3.00 19.69 -0.84
CA MET A 259 -3.70 20.23 -2.01
C MET A 259 -2.86 21.30 -2.72
N LYS A 260 -2.25 22.20 -1.95
CA LYS A 260 -1.39 23.26 -2.48
C LYS A 260 -0.16 22.67 -3.15
N LEU A 261 0.51 21.72 -2.49
CA LEU A 261 1.68 21.04 -3.05
C LEU A 261 1.38 20.38 -4.40
N LEU A 262 0.24 19.68 -4.51
CA LEU A 262 -0.20 19.06 -5.77
C LEU A 262 -0.49 20.10 -6.87
N MET A 263 -1.16 21.21 -6.53
CA MET A 263 -1.46 22.31 -7.47
C MET A 263 -0.19 23.03 -7.95
N ASP A 264 0.74 23.30 -7.03
CA ASP A 264 2.02 23.93 -7.34
C ASP A 264 2.87 23.01 -8.24
N TYR A 265 2.97 21.72 -7.90
CA TYR A 265 3.66 20.72 -8.71
C TYR A 265 3.05 20.63 -10.12
N ALA A 266 1.72 20.57 -10.20
CA ALA A 266 1.01 20.48 -11.47
C ALA A 266 1.27 21.71 -12.36
N SER A 267 1.23 22.91 -11.77
CA SER A 267 1.49 24.16 -12.48
C SER A 267 2.92 24.24 -13.01
N ASN A 268 3.90 23.83 -12.18
CA ASN A 268 5.33 23.83 -12.54
C ASN A 268 5.67 22.79 -13.63
N ASN A 269 4.93 21.70 -13.71
CA ASN A 269 5.15 20.61 -14.66
C ASN A 269 4.14 20.59 -15.83
N HIS A 270 3.33 21.64 -15.98
CA HIS A 270 2.29 21.75 -17.01
C HIS A 270 1.28 20.58 -17.02
N VAL A 271 0.99 20.01 -15.86
CA VAL A 271 0.00 18.96 -15.67
C VAL A 271 -1.36 19.59 -15.39
N LYS A 272 -2.38 19.27 -16.19
CA LYS A 272 -3.75 19.74 -15.93
C LYS A 272 -4.45 18.85 -14.92
N LEU A 273 -4.63 19.30 -13.69
CA LEU A 273 -5.33 18.54 -12.65
C LEU A 273 -6.80 18.23 -13.00
N LYS A 274 -7.24 17.02 -12.65
CA LYS A 274 -8.66 16.66 -12.60
C LYS A 274 -9.28 17.29 -11.35
N ILE A 275 -9.99 18.41 -11.50
CA ILE A 275 -10.55 19.18 -10.36
C ILE A 275 -12.07 19.03 -10.19
N ASP A 276 -12.77 18.54 -11.21
CA ASP A 276 -14.23 18.44 -11.29
C ASP A 276 -14.70 16.98 -11.52
N LEU A 277 -13.77 16.02 -11.50
CA LEU A 277 -14.09 14.61 -11.69
C LEU A 277 -14.74 14.05 -10.43
N LYS A 278 -15.93 13.46 -10.60
CA LYS A 278 -16.62 12.71 -9.56
C LYS A 278 -15.99 11.34 -9.34
N ASP A 279 -15.84 10.93 -8.08
CA ASP A 279 -15.56 9.53 -7.77
C ASP A 279 -16.77 8.62 -8.09
N ASN A 280 -16.52 7.31 -8.15
CA ASN A 280 -17.58 6.32 -8.40
C ASN A 280 -18.25 5.83 -7.11
N TYR A 281 -17.76 6.22 -5.94
CA TYR A 281 -18.19 5.65 -4.66
C TYR A 281 -19.39 6.41 -4.09
N PHE A 282 -19.29 7.75 -4.07
CA PHE A 282 -20.35 8.65 -3.62
C PHE A 282 -20.70 9.72 -4.65
N GLY A 283 -19.94 9.82 -5.76
CA GLY A 283 -20.06 10.93 -6.69
C GLY A 283 -19.51 12.24 -6.11
N ASP A 284 -18.62 12.14 -5.11
CA ASP A 284 -17.99 13.31 -4.48
C ASP A 284 -16.86 13.85 -5.38
N TYR A 285 -16.48 15.10 -5.16
CA TYR A 285 -15.46 15.83 -5.92
C TYR A 285 -14.80 16.90 -5.03
N PRO A 286 -13.60 17.40 -5.39
CA PRO A 286 -12.82 18.27 -4.51
C PRO A 286 -13.59 19.48 -3.95
N LEU A 287 -14.37 20.17 -4.79
CA LEU A 287 -15.14 21.34 -4.35
C LEU A 287 -16.25 20.95 -3.36
N LEU A 288 -16.92 19.82 -3.56
CA LEU A 288 -17.94 19.33 -2.63
C LEU A 288 -17.34 19.03 -1.25
N PHE A 289 -16.16 18.38 -1.20
CA PHE A 289 -15.47 18.15 0.06
C PHE A 289 -15.04 19.46 0.73
N ALA A 290 -14.53 20.44 -0.02
CA ALA A 290 -14.17 21.73 0.53
C ALA A 290 -15.37 22.44 1.19
N VAL A 291 -16.54 22.36 0.53
CA VAL A 291 -17.83 22.88 1.02
C VAL A 291 -18.32 22.09 2.24
N SER A 292 -18.24 20.76 2.22
CA SER A 292 -18.69 19.92 3.35
C SER A 292 -17.86 20.11 4.61
N HIS A 293 -16.58 20.48 4.46
CA HIS A 293 -15.69 20.80 5.57
C HIS A 293 -15.79 22.26 6.04
N ASN A 294 -16.64 23.08 5.42
CA ASN A 294 -16.66 24.53 5.60
C ASN A 294 -15.26 25.18 5.44
N ASN A 295 -14.43 24.66 4.54
CA ASN A 295 -13.05 25.13 4.37
C ASN A 295 -12.95 26.21 3.30
N VAL A 296 -13.05 27.47 3.72
CA VAL A 296 -12.92 28.67 2.87
C VAL A 296 -11.61 28.67 2.07
N ASN A 297 -10.48 28.27 2.67
CA ASN A 297 -9.18 28.32 2.01
C ASN A 297 -9.11 27.29 0.88
N MET A 298 -9.60 26.08 1.11
CA MET A 298 -9.66 25.03 0.09
C MET A 298 -10.57 25.42 -1.09
N ILE A 299 -11.73 26.03 -0.81
CA ILE A 299 -12.62 26.56 -1.85
C ILE A 299 -11.90 27.62 -2.69
N LYS A 300 -11.22 28.58 -2.05
CA LYS A 300 -10.45 29.62 -2.73
C LYS A 300 -9.38 29.01 -3.65
N MET A 301 -8.59 28.07 -3.12
CA MET A 301 -7.54 27.40 -3.90
C MET A 301 -8.09 26.69 -5.14
N LEU A 302 -9.18 25.93 -5.00
CA LEU A 302 -9.80 25.23 -6.14
C LEU A 302 -10.30 26.22 -7.20
N VAL A 303 -10.99 27.28 -6.78
CA VAL A 303 -11.54 28.31 -7.68
C VAL A 303 -10.43 29.08 -8.39
N GLU A 304 -9.40 29.50 -7.68
CA GLU A 304 -8.23 30.18 -8.25
C GLU A 304 -7.50 29.27 -9.26
N TYR A 305 -7.27 28.00 -8.92
CA TYR A 305 -6.68 27.04 -9.83
C TYR A 305 -7.53 26.85 -11.09
N ALA A 306 -8.84 26.72 -10.95
CA ALA A 306 -9.78 26.54 -12.05
C ALA A 306 -9.76 27.72 -13.03
N LEU A 307 -9.77 28.95 -12.50
CA LEU A 307 -9.69 30.18 -13.30
C LEU A 307 -8.37 30.29 -14.06
N ASN A 308 -7.24 30.00 -13.39
CA ASN A 308 -5.92 30.03 -14.02
C ASN A 308 -5.76 28.98 -15.14
N ASN A 309 -6.54 27.90 -15.08
CA ASN A 309 -6.50 26.80 -16.03
C ASN A 309 -7.73 26.73 -16.96
N TYR A 310 -8.51 27.82 -17.04
CA TYR A 310 -9.72 27.94 -17.88
C TYR A 310 -10.65 26.71 -17.76
N THR A 311 -10.82 26.22 -16.54
CA THR A 311 -11.66 25.05 -16.24
C THR A 311 -12.87 25.50 -15.44
N THR A 312 -14.05 25.02 -15.82
CA THR A 312 -15.28 25.29 -15.08
C THR A 312 -15.36 24.34 -13.89
N LEU A 313 -15.54 24.88 -12.68
CA LEU A 313 -15.90 24.11 -11.50
C LEU A 313 -17.41 24.05 -11.37
N LYS A 314 -17.96 22.84 -11.21
CA LYS A 314 -19.38 22.64 -11.02
C LYS A 314 -19.68 22.32 -9.56
N LEU A 315 -20.79 22.85 -9.07
CA LEU A 315 -21.31 22.53 -7.76
C LEU A 315 -22.83 22.37 -7.88
N TRP A 316 -23.31 21.15 -7.65
CA TRP A 316 -24.74 20.87 -7.71
C TRP A 316 -25.35 20.94 -6.32
N GLU A 317 -26.41 21.73 -6.13
CA GLU A 317 -27.10 21.84 -4.84
C GLU A 317 -27.64 20.49 -4.34
N LYS A 318 -28.00 19.57 -5.25
CA LYS A 318 -28.38 18.20 -4.90
C LYS A 318 -27.29 17.45 -4.14
N ASP A 319 -26.03 17.73 -4.47
CA ASP A 319 -24.87 17.12 -3.82
C ASP A 319 -24.63 17.79 -2.46
N ILE A 320 -24.90 19.10 -2.36
CA ILE A 320 -24.85 19.87 -1.09
C ILE A 320 -25.93 19.45 -0.10
N LYS A 321 -27.12 19.00 -0.56
CA LYS A 321 -28.25 18.64 0.31
C LYS A 321 -27.87 17.70 1.45
N PHE A 322 -26.85 16.88 1.24
CA PHE A 322 -26.36 15.89 2.19
C PHE A 322 -25.29 16.44 3.16
N VAL A 323 -24.92 17.71 3.04
CA VAL A 323 -24.02 18.42 3.95
C VAL A 323 -24.80 18.92 5.17
N LEU A 324 -24.54 18.30 6.31
CA LEU A 324 -25.11 18.68 7.60
C LEU A 324 -24.42 19.96 8.11
N ASN A 325 -25.06 21.11 7.88
CA ASN A 325 -24.69 22.45 8.37
C ASN A 325 -23.56 23.15 7.61
N LEU A 326 -23.95 24.02 6.67
CA LEU A 326 -23.06 24.96 6.01
C LEU A 326 -22.96 26.27 6.77
N ASP A 327 -21.75 26.78 6.91
CA ASP A 327 -21.50 28.09 7.51
C ASP A 327 -22.01 29.20 6.59
N GLU A 328 -22.57 30.26 7.19
CA GLU A 328 -23.07 31.42 6.45
C GLU A 328 -21.99 32.04 5.57
N GLU A 329 -20.72 32.03 6.01
CA GLU A 329 -19.58 32.50 5.23
C GLU A 329 -19.40 31.73 3.91
N ILE A 330 -19.52 30.40 3.95
CA ILE A 330 -19.38 29.53 2.77
C ILE A 330 -20.51 29.82 1.78
N ILE A 331 -21.74 29.99 2.28
CA ILE A 331 -22.90 30.31 1.45
C ILE A 331 -22.69 31.66 0.75
N LYS A 332 -22.29 32.70 1.49
CA LYS A 332 -22.00 34.03 0.94
C LYS A 332 -20.87 33.96 -0.10
N LEU A 333 -19.82 33.18 0.17
CA LEU A 333 -18.70 32.99 -0.73
C LEU A 333 -19.13 32.33 -2.06
N LEU A 334 -19.85 31.22 -1.99
CA LEU A 334 -20.34 30.48 -3.17
C LEU A 334 -21.30 31.33 -4.01
N ILE A 335 -22.20 32.09 -3.38
CA ILE A 335 -23.08 33.04 -4.08
C ILE A 335 -22.26 34.12 -4.79
N SER A 336 -21.24 34.67 -4.13
CA SER A 336 -20.35 35.66 -4.73
C SER A 336 -19.61 35.10 -5.95
N TYR A 337 -19.09 33.88 -5.86
CA TYR A 337 -18.40 33.21 -6.96
C TYR A 337 -19.32 32.88 -8.13
N ARG A 338 -20.56 32.42 -7.87
CA ARG A 338 -21.56 32.23 -8.94
C ARG A 338 -21.87 33.55 -9.66
N LYS A 339 -22.13 34.63 -8.93
CA LYS A 339 -22.42 35.97 -9.51
C LYS A 339 -21.27 36.49 -10.39
N LYS A 340 -20.04 36.09 -10.10
CA LYS A 340 -18.84 36.42 -10.87
C LYS A 340 -18.53 35.40 -11.98
N HIS A 341 -19.40 34.40 -12.20
CA HIS A 341 -19.19 33.30 -13.15
C HIS A 341 -17.90 32.50 -12.90
N MET A 342 -17.43 32.44 -11.64
CA MET A 342 -16.21 31.70 -11.26
C MET A 342 -16.50 30.22 -11.00
N ILE A 343 -17.73 29.89 -10.64
CA ILE A 343 -18.24 28.52 -10.51
C ILE A 343 -19.60 28.42 -11.19
N ASP A 344 -19.91 27.23 -11.68
CA ASP A 344 -21.25 26.86 -12.15
C ASP A 344 -22.01 26.20 -10.98
N LEU A 345 -22.88 26.98 -10.34
CA LEU A 345 -23.68 26.55 -9.20
C LEU A 345 -25.14 26.38 -9.64
N GLU A 346 -25.56 25.11 -9.73
CA GLU A 346 -26.91 24.72 -10.10
C GLU A 346 -27.80 24.57 -8.86
N TYR A 347 -28.97 25.22 -8.89
CA TYR A 347 -29.92 25.20 -7.78
C TYR A 347 -30.99 24.11 -7.94
N MET A 348 -31.50 23.64 -6.81
CA MET A 348 -32.73 22.84 -6.75
C MET A 348 -33.89 23.72 -6.31
N GLU A 349 -35.05 23.55 -6.96
CA GLU A 349 -36.27 24.34 -6.73
C GLU A 349 -36.68 24.40 -5.25
N ASN A 350 -36.49 23.30 -4.52
CA ASN A 350 -36.78 23.17 -3.09
C ASN A 350 -35.53 22.89 -2.25
N GLY A 351 -34.36 23.29 -2.75
CA GLY A 351 -33.09 23.05 -2.08
C GLY A 351 -32.87 23.97 -0.87
N LYS A 352 -32.16 23.45 0.14
CA LYS A 352 -31.85 24.19 1.37
C LYS A 352 -30.94 25.38 1.10
N PHE A 353 -30.00 25.26 0.16
CA PHE A 353 -29.07 26.32 -0.20
C PHE A 353 -29.79 27.47 -0.92
N LEU A 354 -30.68 27.18 -1.87
CA LEU A 354 -31.51 28.19 -2.54
C LEU A 354 -32.42 28.92 -1.54
N LYS A 355 -33.01 28.19 -0.58
CA LYS A 355 -33.80 28.80 0.48
C LYS A 355 -32.97 29.76 1.34
N MET A 356 -31.79 29.34 1.79
CA MET A 356 -30.89 30.17 2.60
C MET A 356 -30.36 31.38 1.80
N LYS A 357 -30.07 31.22 0.50
CA LYS A 357 -29.75 32.33 -0.40
C LYS A 357 -30.86 33.38 -0.39
N ARG A 358 -32.11 32.95 -0.60
CA ARG A 358 -33.29 33.84 -0.62
C ARG A 358 -33.49 34.56 0.71
N GLU A 359 -33.22 33.90 1.83
CA GLU A 359 -33.26 34.51 3.17
C GLU A 359 -32.20 35.61 3.34
N LEU A 360 -30.98 35.41 2.80
CA LEU A 360 -29.88 36.37 2.93
C LEU A 360 -29.95 37.55 1.95
N TYR A 361 -30.44 37.32 0.72
CA TYR A 361 -30.32 38.27 -0.39
C TYR A 361 -31.64 38.62 -1.09
N GLY A 362 -32.76 37.96 -0.74
CA GLY A 362 -34.03 38.11 -1.44
C GLY A 362 -34.15 37.26 -2.71
N TYR A 363 -35.27 37.42 -3.43
CA TYR A 363 -35.52 36.74 -4.71
C TYR A 363 -34.85 37.49 -5.86
N GLU A 364 -34.08 36.79 -6.70
CA GLU A 364 -33.44 37.35 -7.90
C GLU A 364 -33.95 36.63 -9.17
N SER A 365 -34.03 37.33 -10.31
CA SER A 365 -34.54 36.77 -11.58
C SER A 365 -33.70 35.60 -12.13
N ASP A 366 -32.44 35.52 -11.74
CA ASP A 366 -31.50 34.47 -12.19
C ASP A 366 -31.66 33.15 -11.42
N ASP A 367 -32.54 33.11 -10.42
CA ASP A 367 -32.86 31.90 -9.68
C ASP A 367 -33.55 30.88 -10.60
N ASP A 368 -34.57 31.32 -11.34
CA ASP A 368 -35.43 30.46 -12.17
C ASP A 368 -34.72 29.88 -13.40
N ASN A 369 -33.73 30.59 -13.96
CA ASN A 369 -32.96 30.15 -15.14
C ASN A 369 -31.96 29.01 -14.82
N SER A 370 -31.74 28.70 -13.54
CA SER A 370 -30.78 27.67 -13.10
C SER A 370 -31.42 26.52 -12.30
N LEU A 371 -32.75 26.44 -12.33
CA LEU A 371 -33.51 25.38 -11.69
C LEU A 371 -33.54 24.12 -12.55
N HIS A 372 -33.04 23.00 -12.02
CA HIS A 372 -33.20 21.70 -12.66
C HIS A 372 -34.41 20.95 -12.07
N ASN A 373 -35.32 20.52 -12.95
CA ASN A 373 -36.55 19.83 -12.57
C ASN A 373 -36.27 18.33 -12.31
N SER A 374 -35.84 17.97 -11.10
CA SER A 374 -35.53 16.58 -10.74
C SER A 374 -36.78 15.81 -10.29
N ASN A 375 -37.69 15.53 -11.22
CA ASN A 375 -38.70 14.48 -11.03
C ASN A 375 -38.08 13.11 -11.30
N SER A 376 -37.30 12.60 -10.34
CA SER A 376 -36.99 11.18 -10.26
C SER A 376 -37.13 10.74 -8.81
N SER A 377 -38.34 10.27 -8.49
CA SER A 377 -38.67 9.50 -7.30
C SER A 377 -37.83 8.21 -7.28
N ILE A 378 -36.69 8.24 -6.61
CA ILE A 378 -35.95 7.04 -6.20
C ILE A 378 -36.10 6.94 -4.68
N ALA A 379 -36.45 5.74 -4.23
CA ALA A 379 -36.93 5.39 -2.90
C ALA A 379 -36.14 6.04 -1.75
N ILE A 380 -36.86 6.79 -0.92
CA ILE A 380 -36.34 7.58 0.21
C ILE A 380 -35.85 6.69 1.37
N ASN A 381 -36.19 5.40 1.39
CA ASN A 381 -35.92 4.53 2.54
C ASN A 381 -34.53 3.83 2.55
N GLU A 382 -33.83 3.73 1.42
CA GLU A 382 -32.45 3.22 1.39
C GLU A 382 -31.41 4.32 1.69
N SER A 383 -31.83 5.59 1.67
CA SER A 383 -30.94 6.73 1.86
C SER A 383 -30.50 6.91 3.31
N GLU A 384 -31.36 6.77 4.31
CA GLU A 384 -31.00 7.06 5.71
C GLU A 384 -29.93 6.10 6.28
N GLU A 385 -29.96 4.81 5.91
CA GLU A 385 -28.95 3.84 6.35
C GLU A 385 -27.60 4.06 5.63
N PHE A 386 -27.63 4.44 4.35
CA PHE A 386 -26.44 4.84 3.59
C PHE A 386 -25.86 6.18 4.12
N LEU A 387 -26.72 7.09 4.56
CA LEU A 387 -26.37 8.40 5.11
C LEU A 387 -25.75 8.29 6.51
N LEU A 388 -26.30 7.43 7.37
CA LEU A 388 -25.69 7.11 8.67
C LEU A 388 -24.32 6.48 8.47
N LYS A 389 -24.18 5.55 7.50
CA LYS A 389 -22.89 4.98 7.10
C LYS A 389 -21.93 6.03 6.52
N LYS A 390 -22.38 7.04 5.77
CA LYS A 390 -21.51 8.12 5.24
C LYS A 390 -21.02 9.05 6.35
N SER A 391 -21.89 9.45 7.28
CA SER A 391 -21.48 10.25 8.46
C SER A 391 -20.60 9.44 9.43
N GLU A 392 -20.95 8.18 9.66
CA GLU A 392 -20.13 7.24 10.42
C GLU A 392 -18.82 6.96 9.70
N MET A 393 -18.73 6.93 8.36
CA MET A 393 -17.46 6.77 7.63
C MET A 393 -16.60 8.03 7.62
N ILE A 394 -17.17 9.23 7.81
CA ILE A 394 -16.41 10.47 8.02
C ILE A 394 -15.83 10.50 9.45
N GLU A 395 -16.58 10.03 10.46
CA GLU A 395 -16.07 9.87 11.83
C GLU A 395 -15.15 8.65 11.99
N ILE A 396 -15.50 7.52 11.37
CA ILE A 396 -14.67 6.33 11.24
C ILE A 396 -13.47 6.66 10.36
N GLY A 397 -13.50 7.56 9.38
CA GLY A 397 -12.29 8.02 8.68
C GLY A 397 -11.24 8.59 9.64
N LYS A 398 -11.68 9.21 10.73
CA LYS A 398 -10.81 9.64 11.86
C LYS A 398 -10.41 8.47 12.77
N ALA A 399 -11.26 7.44 12.93
CA ALA A 399 -11.00 6.25 13.76
C ALA A 399 -10.33 5.04 13.03
N LYS A 400 -10.43 4.93 11.71
CA LYS A 400 -9.76 3.99 10.80
C LYS A 400 -8.33 4.43 10.55
N LYS A 401 -8.03 5.72 10.68
CA LYS A 401 -6.64 6.17 10.86
C LYS A 401 -5.96 5.52 12.09
N LEU A 402 -6.74 5.03 13.07
CA LEU A 402 -6.29 4.20 14.20
C LEU A 402 -6.50 2.68 13.99
N LEU A 403 -7.47 2.25 13.16
CA LEU A 403 -7.87 0.84 12.97
C LEU A 403 -7.40 0.19 11.67
N ASP A 404 -7.24 0.90 10.55
CA ASP A 404 -6.65 0.39 9.29
C ASP A 404 -5.13 0.17 9.43
N ASN A 405 -4.47 0.79 10.42
CA ASN A 405 -3.14 0.36 10.89
C ASN A 405 -3.15 -1.00 11.63
N ARG A 406 -4.33 -1.60 11.88
CA ARG A 406 -4.49 -2.90 12.57
C ARG A 406 -5.36 -3.93 11.82
N LEU A 407 -6.12 -3.56 10.80
CA LEU A 407 -7.11 -4.44 10.16
C LEU A 407 -6.77 -4.93 8.74
N ILE A 408 -5.61 -4.58 8.18
CA ILE A 408 -5.03 -5.28 7.01
C ILE A 408 -4.03 -6.37 7.48
N PHE A 409 -4.33 -7.04 8.60
CA PHE A 409 -3.49 -8.09 9.18
C PHE A 409 -4.18 -9.45 9.33
N ASN A 410 -5.39 -9.65 8.80
CA ASN A 410 -6.01 -10.97 8.75
C ASN A 410 -7.04 -11.05 7.61
N LEU A 411 -6.56 -11.46 6.44
CA LEU A 411 -7.10 -12.43 5.48
C LEU A 411 -5.98 -12.70 4.47
#